data_AF-A0A3N4IUX4-F1
#
_entry.id   AF-A0A3N4IUX4-F1
#
_cell.length_a   1.000
_cell.length_b   1.000
_cell.length_c   1.000
_cell.angle_alpha   90.00
_cell.angle_beta   90.00
_cell.angle_gamma   90.00
#
_symmetry.space_group_name_H-M   'P 1'
#
loop_
_entity.id
_entity.type
_entity.pdbx_description
1 polymer ?
#
loop_
_entity_poly.entity_id
_entity_poly.type
_entity_poly.pdbx_seq_one_letter_code
_entity_poly.pdbx_strand_id
1 'polypeptide(L)'
;MTSGQRNPFQAHWKVGVSKDGMLQVLDADVYDNAGYSQDLSGVVMDHALTYMDSCYWIPHVHLRGHVCKTNTHSNTAFRGFAAPQGQYIAECIITAIADHLQMSVNELRWKNLYKEGRLTPFLQPLEDWHVPQIITQLKAESDYDARVQQLEEFNRTYKGKKRGISLIPTRFGLSLSTAVHLNQAGALVHIYNDGSVLLAHGGTEMGQGLYAKMCQIAALELNYPLDAIFTSETSSNTVANTSPTAASSGNYVDPLPMHFYFMQGAAISEVELDMLTSSHTGVCTDIKMDAGLSINPAINYGQIAGAFVQGQGLFTMEETLWQKNCELFTRGPGTYKIPGFADIPQVFNVGLLKGVKWAKLRSIQSSKGIGEPPLFLGASVLFALQEAVKAARESVALDSLATAERMRVAVGDWIVRWAKVEVKEGEKGFLVEAMA
;
A
#
# COMPACT_ATOMS: atom_id res chain seq x y z
N MET A 1 15.23 24.44 -0.34
CA MET A 1 15.65 23.06 -0.05
C MET A 1 14.41 22.35 0.50
N THR A 2 13.78 21.47 -0.29
CA THR A 2 12.60 20.69 0.10
C THR A 2 13.05 19.26 0.42
N SER A 3 12.44 18.62 1.42
CA SER A 3 12.83 17.32 1.97
C SER A 3 12.54 16.09 1.08
N GLY A 4 12.09 16.29 -0.15
CA GLY A 4 11.66 15.21 -1.04
C GLY A 4 10.27 14.67 -0.73
N GLN A 5 9.77 13.81 -1.63
CA GLN A 5 8.49 13.11 -1.51
C GLN A 5 8.63 11.64 -1.96
N ARG A 6 7.51 10.91 -1.99
CA ARG A 6 7.40 9.59 -2.63
C ARG A 6 7.71 9.74 -4.14
N ASN A 7 8.52 8.83 -4.69
CA ASN A 7 8.80 8.78 -6.13
C ASN A 7 7.49 8.57 -6.94
N PRO A 8 7.18 9.46 -7.91
CA PRO A 8 6.21 9.20 -8.96
C PRO A 8 6.66 8.02 -9.84
N PHE A 9 5.70 7.22 -10.34
CA PHE A 9 5.96 6.03 -11.17
C PHE A 9 5.17 6.08 -12.47
N GLN A 10 5.78 5.57 -13.54
CA GLN A 10 5.15 5.30 -14.83
C GLN A 10 5.56 3.89 -15.25
N ALA A 11 4.64 3.13 -15.84
CA ALA A 11 4.96 1.80 -16.35
C ALA A 11 4.36 1.59 -17.73
N HIS A 12 5.15 1.02 -18.63
CA HIS A 12 4.70 0.51 -19.92
C HIS A 12 4.76 -1.01 -19.84
N TRP A 13 3.62 -1.66 -20.05
CA TRP A 13 3.51 -3.11 -19.84
C TRP A 13 2.78 -3.79 -20.99
N LYS A 14 3.10 -5.06 -21.19
CA LYS A 14 2.42 -6.00 -22.07
C LYS A 14 2.15 -7.25 -21.28
N VAL A 15 0.92 -7.74 -21.35
CA VAL A 15 0.49 -8.94 -20.61
C VAL A 15 -0.09 -9.97 -21.56
N GLY A 16 0.34 -11.22 -21.41
CA GLY A 16 -0.23 -12.38 -22.08
C GLY A 16 -1.20 -13.08 -21.14
N VAL A 17 -2.45 -13.23 -21.57
CA VAL A 17 -3.52 -13.88 -20.81
C VAL A 17 -4.24 -14.90 -21.69
N SER A 18 -4.66 -16.02 -21.10
CA SER A 18 -5.49 -17.01 -21.79
C SER A 18 -6.95 -16.54 -21.91
N LYS A 19 -7.75 -17.21 -22.76
CA LYS A 19 -9.17 -16.87 -22.95
C LYS A 19 -10.01 -17.01 -21.68
N ASP A 20 -9.61 -17.88 -20.77
CA ASP A 20 -10.27 -18.14 -19.48
C ASP A 20 -9.79 -17.23 -18.34
N GLY A 21 -8.88 -16.30 -18.63
CA GLY A 21 -8.39 -15.27 -17.71
C GLY A 21 -7.13 -15.65 -16.92
N MET A 22 -6.39 -16.69 -17.30
CA MET A 22 -5.16 -17.07 -16.59
C MET A 22 -3.95 -16.29 -17.13
N LEU A 23 -3.21 -15.62 -16.24
CA LEU A 23 -1.99 -14.91 -16.57
C LEU A 23 -0.90 -15.89 -17.04
N GLN A 24 -0.23 -15.54 -18.14
CA GLN A 24 0.84 -16.36 -18.73
C GLN A 24 2.16 -15.61 -18.74
N VAL A 25 2.15 -14.34 -19.19
CA VAL A 25 3.38 -13.56 -19.39
C VAL A 25 3.18 -12.12 -18.96
N LEU A 26 4.19 -11.52 -18.33
CA LEU A 26 4.28 -10.07 -18.10
C LEU A 26 5.64 -9.55 -18.57
N ASP A 27 5.63 -8.58 -19.48
CA ASP A 27 6.81 -7.82 -19.89
C ASP A 27 6.55 -6.33 -19.59
N ALA A 28 7.39 -5.69 -18.77
CA ALA A 28 7.18 -4.29 -18.39
C ALA A 28 8.48 -3.48 -18.22
N ASP A 29 8.43 -2.21 -18.64
CA ASP A 29 9.37 -1.16 -18.26
C ASP A 29 8.71 -0.28 -17.19
N VAL A 30 9.40 -0.08 -16.07
CA VAL A 30 8.95 0.72 -14.93
C VAL A 30 9.94 1.86 -14.72
N TYR A 31 9.43 3.08 -14.64
CA TYR A 31 10.19 4.32 -14.51
C TYR A 31 9.80 5.02 -13.22
N ASP A 32 10.79 5.41 -12.42
CA ASP A 32 10.58 6.33 -11.30
C ASP A 32 11.19 7.71 -11.59
N ASN A 33 10.62 8.76 -10.99
CA ASN A 33 11.26 10.07 -10.97
C ASN A 33 12.02 10.24 -9.65
N ALA A 34 13.35 10.18 -9.73
CA ALA A 34 14.27 10.30 -8.58
C ALA A 34 14.52 11.75 -8.15
N GLY A 35 14.27 12.72 -9.03
CA GLY A 35 14.70 14.11 -8.84
C GLY A 35 16.16 14.34 -9.18
N TYR A 36 16.77 15.37 -8.59
CA TYR A 36 18.12 15.82 -8.98
C TYR A 36 19.26 14.90 -8.49
N SER A 37 19.02 14.05 -7.49
CA SER A 37 19.99 13.09 -6.94
C SER A 37 19.38 11.71 -6.77
N GLN A 38 20.22 10.70 -6.59
CA GLN A 38 19.79 9.30 -6.49
C GLN A 38 19.03 9.02 -5.19
N ASP A 39 19.54 9.51 -4.05
CA ASP A 39 19.06 9.15 -2.71
C ASP A 39 18.80 7.62 -2.61
N LEU A 40 17.62 7.19 -2.15
CA LEU A 40 17.21 5.80 -2.08
C LEU A 40 16.51 5.29 -3.35
N SER A 41 16.39 6.08 -4.43
CA SER A 41 15.55 5.77 -5.59
C SER A 41 15.91 4.46 -6.29
N GLY A 42 17.20 4.10 -6.35
CA GLY A 42 17.61 2.79 -6.90
C GLY A 42 17.01 1.60 -6.14
N VAL A 43 17.06 1.66 -4.81
CA VAL A 43 16.52 0.59 -3.96
C VAL A 43 14.99 0.63 -3.93
N VAL A 44 14.40 1.82 -4.06
CA VAL A 44 12.95 2.01 -4.24
C VAL A 44 12.47 1.31 -5.52
N MET A 45 13.17 1.47 -6.64
CA MET A 45 12.86 0.75 -7.89
C MET A 45 12.99 -0.77 -7.72
N ASP A 46 14.10 -1.26 -7.15
CA ASP A 46 14.30 -2.70 -6.91
C ASP A 46 13.14 -3.30 -6.11
N HIS A 47 12.73 -2.60 -5.05
CA HIS A 47 11.61 -3.02 -4.22
C HIS A 47 10.30 -3.01 -5.02
N ALA A 48 10.00 -1.95 -5.78
CA ALA A 48 8.79 -1.85 -6.61
C ALA A 48 8.62 -3.05 -7.56
N LEU A 49 9.72 -3.50 -8.21
CA LEU A 49 9.70 -4.63 -9.12
C LEU A 49 9.29 -5.95 -8.44
N THR A 50 9.56 -6.11 -7.15
CA THR A 50 9.17 -7.30 -6.37
C THR A 50 7.68 -7.38 -6.02
N TYR A 51 6.92 -6.33 -6.38
CA TYR A 51 5.48 -6.21 -6.15
C TYR A 51 4.65 -6.08 -7.43
N MET A 52 5.28 -6.12 -8.61
CA MET A 52 4.60 -6.06 -9.91
C MET A 52 3.67 -7.27 -10.18
N ASP A 53 3.79 -8.33 -9.38
CA ASP A 53 2.89 -9.49 -9.37
C ASP A 53 1.79 -9.39 -8.28
N SER A 54 1.93 -8.49 -7.29
CA SER A 54 1.05 -8.38 -6.12
C SER A 54 0.73 -9.77 -5.53
N CYS A 55 -0.52 -10.23 -5.58
CA CYS A 55 -0.93 -11.55 -5.09
C CYS A 55 -1.15 -12.58 -6.21
N TYR A 56 -0.74 -12.28 -7.43
CA TYR A 56 -1.10 -13.03 -8.64
C TYR A 56 0.08 -13.81 -9.21
N TRP A 57 -0.14 -15.09 -9.48
CA TRP A 57 0.90 -15.93 -10.06
C TRP A 57 0.99 -15.74 -11.58
N ILE A 58 2.15 -15.27 -12.03
CA ILE A 58 2.50 -15.09 -13.44
C ILE A 58 3.72 -15.97 -13.74
N PRO A 59 3.62 -17.00 -14.59
CA PRO A 59 4.71 -17.98 -14.75
C PRO A 59 5.92 -17.42 -15.51
N HIS A 60 5.73 -16.44 -16.39
CA HIS A 60 6.82 -15.84 -17.17
C HIS A 60 6.83 -14.32 -16.99
N VAL A 61 7.89 -13.77 -16.41
CA VAL A 61 7.96 -12.36 -16.06
C VAL A 61 9.31 -11.78 -16.48
N HIS A 62 9.28 -10.63 -17.17
CA HIS A 62 10.45 -9.85 -17.53
C HIS A 62 10.20 -8.39 -17.17
N LEU A 63 10.91 -7.88 -16.16
CA LEU A 63 10.73 -6.52 -15.65
C LEU A 63 12.03 -5.74 -15.78
N ARG A 64 11.93 -4.48 -16.21
CA ARG A 64 13.04 -3.55 -16.36
C ARG A 64 12.73 -2.29 -15.56
N GLY A 65 13.60 -1.93 -14.62
CA GLY A 65 13.46 -0.72 -13.81
C GLY A 65 14.41 0.39 -14.27
N HIS A 66 13.91 1.62 -14.36
CA HIS A 66 14.66 2.79 -14.79
C HIS A 66 14.52 3.93 -13.78
N VAL A 67 15.64 4.41 -13.25
CA VAL A 67 15.68 5.50 -12.27
C VAL A 67 15.93 6.82 -13.01
N CYS A 68 14.91 7.68 -13.11
CA CYS A 68 15.00 8.88 -13.95
C CYS A 68 15.44 10.10 -13.14
N LYS A 69 16.62 10.65 -13.49
CA LYS A 69 17.09 11.94 -12.98
C LYS A 69 16.30 13.09 -13.62
N THR A 70 15.78 13.99 -12.81
CA THR A 70 15.05 15.18 -13.28
C THR A 70 15.51 16.46 -12.55
N ASN A 71 15.05 17.63 -13.00
CA ASN A 71 15.33 18.91 -12.34
C ASN A 71 14.34 19.24 -11.22
N THR A 72 13.81 18.23 -10.52
CA THR A 72 12.95 18.37 -9.35
C THR A 72 13.73 18.05 -8.06
N HIS A 73 13.14 18.28 -6.89
CA HIS A 73 13.77 17.88 -5.62
C HIS A 73 14.03 16.37 -5.57
N SER A 74 15.09 15.94 -4.89
CA SER A 74 15.35 14.51 -4.69
C SER A 74 14.17 13.88 -3.97
N ASN A 75 13.60 12.83 -4.54
CA ASN A 75 12.64 11.99 -3.85
C ASN A 75 13.37 10.97 -2.97
N THR A 76 12.64 10.37 -2.03
CA THR A 76 13.21 9.47 -1.02
C THR A 76 12.19 8.42 -0.58
N ALA A 77 12.58 7.61 0.41
CA ALA A 77 11.73 6.64 1.06
C ALA A 77 10.42 7.26 1.57
N PHE A 78 9.33 6.56 1.31
CA PHE A 78 8.03 6.84 1.92
C PHE A 78 7.41 5.49 2.30
N ARG A 79 6.63 5.45 3.38
CA ARG A 79 5.94 4.24 3.89
C ARG A 79 5.44 3.33 2.76
N GLY A 80 5.89 2.07 2.76
CA GLY A 80 5.62 1.09 1.71
C GLY A 80 6.74 0.94 0.69
N PHE A 81 7.66 1.91 0.61
CA PHE A 81 8.91 1.83 -0.14
C PHE A 81 8.71 1.38 -1.61
N ALA A 82 7.76 2.00 -2.30
CA ALA A 82 7.30 1.65 -3.66
C ALA A 82 6.58 0.30 -3.88
N ALA A 83 6.35 -0.50 -2.84
CA ALA A 83 5.36 -1.57 -2.93
C ALA A 83 3.98 -1.05 -3.37
N PRO A 84 3.43 0.08 -2.84
CA PRO A 84 2.14 0.60 -3.30
C PRO A 84 2.12 0.91 -4.80
N GLN A 85 3.21 1.44 -5.35
CA GLN A 85 3.31 1.74 -6.78
C GLN A 85 3.34 0.45 -7.63
N GLY A 86 4.17 -0.53 -7.26
CA GLY A 86 4.24 -1.82 -7.96
C GLY A 86 2.91 -2.59 -7.90
N GLN A 87 2.29 -2.67 -6.72
CA GLN A 87 1.00 -3.34 -6.54
C GLN A 87 -0.13 -2.60 -7.25
N TYR A 88 -0.09 -1.27 -7.29
CA TYR A 88 -1.07 -0.48 -8.05
C TYR A 88 -1.00 -0.81 -9.55
N ILE A 89 0.21 -0.86 -10.12
CA ILE A 89 0.39 -1.25 -11.53
C ILE A 89 -0.14 -2.67 -11.77
N ALA A 90 0.11 -3.60 -10.85
CA ALA A 90 -0.44 -4.95 -10.92
C ALA A 90 -1.98 -4.96 -10.94
N GLU A 91 -2.64 -4.18 -10.08
CA GLU A 91 -4.10 -4.07 -10.07
C GLU A 91 -4.66 -3.36 -11.31
N CYS A 92 -3.94 -2.40 -11.89
CA CYS A 92 -4.30 -1.82 -13.20
C CYS A 92 -4.28 -2.87 -14.30
N ILE A 93 -3.24 -3.72 -14.33
CA ILE A 93 -3.13 -4.82 -15.30
C ILE A 93 -4.33 -5.77 -15.13
N ILE A 94 -4.63 -6.20 -13.90
CA ILE A 94 -5.76 -7.07 -13.61
C ILE A 94 -7.09 -6.43 -14.04
N THR A 95 -7.31 -5.17 -13.72
CA THR A 95 -8.55 -4.44 -14.08
C THR A 95 -8.68 -4.31 -15.59
N ALA A 96 -7.61 -3.97 -16.30
CA ALA A 96 -7.60 -3.86 -17.76
C ALA A 96 -7.88 -5.20 -18.44
N ILE A 97 -7.35 -6.31 -17.91
CA ILE A 97 -7.65 -7.66 -18.40
C ILE A 97 -9.12 -8.02 -18.16
N ALA A 98 -9.65 -7.73 -16.97
CA ALA A 98 -11.05 -7.99 -16.63
C ALA A 98 -11.98 -7.24 -17.59
N ASP A 99 -11.70 -5.96 -17.84
CA ASP A 99 -12.46 -5.15 -18.80
C ASP A 99 -12.31 -5.68 -20.23
N HIS A 100 -11.10 -6.08 -20.66
CA HIS A 100 -10.89 -6.63 -22.01
C HIS A 100 -11.61 -7.96 -22.25
N LEU A 101 -11.61 -8.85 -21.24
CA LEU A 101 -12.27 -10.16 -21.30
C LEU A 101 -13.75 -10.11 -20.92
N GLN A 102 -14.26 -8.96 -20.47
CA GLN A 102 -15.62 -8.78 -19.95
C GLN A 102 -15.93 -9.78 -18.82
N MET A 103 -14.97 -9.94 -17.90
CA MET A 103 -15.05 -10.84 -16.76
C MET A 103 -15.11 -10.05 -15.45
N SER A 104 -15.68 -10.66 -14.40
CA SER A 104 -15.60 -10.08 -13.07
C SER A 104 -14.15 -9.96 -12.63
N VAL A 105 -13.74 -8.75 -12.25
CA VAL A 105 -12.37 -8.49 -11.75
C VAL A 105 -12.05 -9.34 -10.52
N ASN A 106 -13.03 -9.58 -9.64
CA ASN A 106 -12.83 -10.41 -8.45
C ASN A 106 -12.66 -11.90 -8.78
N GLU A 107 -13.37 -12.39 -9.80
CA GLU A 107 -13.15 -13.75 -10.29
C GLU A 107 -11.76 -13.88 -10.92
N LEU A 108 -11.33 -12.87 -11.69
CA LEU A 108 -10.00 -12.84 -12.29
C LEU A 108 -8.89 -12.81 -11.23
N ARG A 109 -9.05 -11.98 -10.19
CA ARG A 109 -8.16 -11.96 -9.02
C ARG A 109 -8.06 -13.33 -8.38
N TRP A 110 -9.21 -13.94 -8.06
CA TRP A 110 -9.29 -15.24 -7.38
C TRP A 110 -8.61 -16.35 -8.19
N LYS A 111 -8.90 -16.43 -9.50
CA LYS A 111 -8.30 -17.43 -10.40
C LYS A 111 -6.77 -17.34 -10.44
N ASN A 112 -6.24 -16.13 -10.39
CA ASN A 112 -4.80 -15.88 -10.52
C ASN A 112 -4.06 -15.82 -9.19
N LEU A 113 -4.72 -15.95 -8.04
CA LEU A 113 -4.01 -15.98 -6.75
C LEU A 113 -2.88 -17.02 -6.75
N TYR A 114 -1.81 -16.69 -6.03
CA TYR A 114 -0.78 -17.67 -5.71
C TYR A 114 -1.37 -18.92 -5.02
N LYS A 115 -0.61 -20.00 -5.11
CA LYS A 115 -0.79 -21.21 -4.32
C LYS A 115 0.49 -21.44 -3.52
N GLU A 116 0.37 -22.05 -2.36
CA GLU A 116 1.53 -22.36 -1.53
C GLU A 116 2.58 -23.16 -2.31
N GLY A 117 3.85 -22.84 -2.11
CA GLY A 117 5.00 -23.44 -2.80
C GLY A 117 5.30 -22.88 -4.19
N ARG A 118 4.41 -22.05 -4.77
CA ARG A 118 4.73 -21.35 -6.03
C ARG A 118 5.82 -20.30 -5.82
N LEU A 119 6.64 -20.14 -6.85
CA LEU A 119 7.73 -19.17 -6.88
C LEU A 119 7.22 -17.79 -7.31
N THR A 120 7.69 -16.74 -6.64
CA THR A 120 7.59 -15.35 -7.08
C THR A 120 8.47 -15.11 -8.33
N PRO A 121 8.35 -13.96 -9.02
CA PRO A 121 9.21 -13.63 -10.16
C PRO A 121 10.71 -13.62 -9.83
N PHE A 122 11.05 -13.40 -8.55
CA PHE A 122 12.41 -13.42 -8.01
C PHE A 122 12.76 -14.76 -7.34
N LEU A 123 12.08 -15.84 -7.73
CA LEU A 123 12.37 -17.22 -7.38
C LEU A 123 12.27 -17.56 -5.88
N GLN A 124 11.54 -16.77 -5.10
CA GLN A 124 11.26 -17.09 -3.71
C GLN A 124 9.98 -17.93 -3.61
N PRO A 125 10.00 -19.11 -2.95
CA PRO A 125 8.77 -19.85 -2.68
C PRO A 125 7.89 -19.12 -1.66
N LEU A 126 6.58 -19.09 -1.90
CA LEU A 126 5.62 -18.59 -0.93
C LEU A 126 5.20 -19.71 0.04
N GLU A 127 5.50 -19.51 1.31
CA GLU A 127 5.04 -20.36 2.42
C GLU A 127 3.97 -19.63 3.24
N ASP A 128 3.14 -20.37 4.00
CA ASP A 128 2.09 -19.81 4.86
C ASP A 128 1.14 -18.87 4.09
N TRP A 129 0.64 -19.31 2.92
CA TRP A 129 -0.20 -18.50 2.04
C TRP A 129 -1.66 -18.46 2.49
N HIS A 130 -2.02 -17.40 3.23
CA HIS A 130 -3.31 -17.18 3.87
C HIS A 130 -4.26 -16.24 3.10
N VAL A 131 -3.82 -15.57 2.02
CA VAL A 131 -4.68 -14.62 1.26
C VAL A 131 -6.07 -15.19 0.90
N PRO A 132 -6.22 -16.44 0.40
CA PRO A 132 -7.55 -17.01 0.11
C PRO A 132 -8.44 -17.12 1.36
N GLN A 133 -7.87 -17.49 2.51
CA GLN A 133 -8.59 -17.58 3.78
C GLN A 133 -8.97 -16.19 4.30
N ILE A 134 -8.08 -15.21 4.19
CA ILE A 134 -8.32 -13.81 4.56
C ILE A 134 -9.51 -13.27 3.76
N ILE A 135 -9.50 -13.43 2.43
CA ILE A 135 -10.58 -12.99 1.55
C ILE A 135 -11.91 -13.67 1.93
N THR A 136 -11.88 -14.99 2.16
CA THR A 136 -13.08 -15.76 2.51
C THR A 136 -13.69 -15.28 3.84
N GLN A 137 -12.87 -15.12 4.89
CA GLN A 137 -13.33 -14.61 6.18
C GLN A 137 -13.83 -13.17 6.07
N LEU A 138 -13.10 -12.32 5.35
CA LEU A 138 -13.45 -10.92 5.17
C LEU A 138 -14.78 -10.76 4.43
N LYS A 139 -15.00 -11.53 3.35
CA LYS A 139 -16.30 -11.54 2.64
C LYS A 139 -17.46 -11.96 3.53
N ALA A 140 -17.26 -12.99 4.37
CA ALA A 140 -18.28 -13.48 5.27
C ALA A 140 -18.59 -12.49 6.41
N GLU A 141 -17.57 -11.87 7.00
CA GLU A 141 -17.72 -10.94 8.12
C GLU A 141 -18.27 -9.57 7.71
N SER A 142 -18.15 -9.19 6.42
CA SER A 142 -18.59 -7.90 5.88
C SER A 142 -19.92 -7.95 5.11
N ASP A 143 -20.60 -9.11 5.08
CA ASP A 143 -21.81 -9.35 4.28
C ASP A 143 -21.64 -8.94 2.81
N TYR A 144 -20.47 -9.24 2.23
CA TYR A 144 -20.04 -8.71 0.93
C TYR A 144 -21.07 -8.92 -0.18
N ASP A 145 -21.58 -10.15 -0.34
CA ASP A 145 -22.49 -10.48 -1.44
C ASP A 145 -23.84 -9.76 -1.29
N ALA A 146 -24.31 -9.53 -0.05
CA ALA A 146 -25.52 -8.76 0.21
C ALA A 146 -25.32 -7.27 -0.12
N ARG A 147 -24.15 -6.71 0.21
CA ARG A 147 -23.80 -5.31 -0.12
C ARG A 147 -23.70 -5.09 -1.61
N VAL A 148 -23.14 -6.03 -2.36
CA VAL A 148 -23.11 -5.97 -3.83
C VAL A 148 -24.52 -5.89 -4.40
N GLN A 149 -25.45 -6.73 -3.93
CA GLN A 149 -26.86 -6.69 -4.38
C GLN A 149 -27.55 -5.36 -4.05
N GLN A 150 -27.35 -4.83 -2.84
CA GLN A 150 -27.90 -3.53 -2.43
C GLN A 150 -27.34 -2.38 -3.27
N LEU A 151 -26.04 -2.44 -3.58
CA LEU A 151 -25.35 -1.47 -4.42
C LEU A 151 -25.85 -1.49 -5.86
N GLU A 152 -26.06 -2.66 -6.44
CA GLU A 152 -26.61 -2.79 -7.80
C GLU A 152 -28.01 -2.18 -7.89
N GLU A 153 -28.85 -2.44 -6.88
CA GLU A 153 -30.20 -1.86 -6.81
C GLU A 153 -30.16 -0.33 -6.61
N PHE A 154 -29.25 0.16 -5.76
CA PHE A 154 -29.01 1.60 -5.60
C PHE A 154 -28.61 2.24 -6.93
N ASN A 155 -27.68 1.62 -7.66
CA ASN A 155 -27.19 2.11 -8.94
C ASN A 155 -28.26 2.07 -10.04
N ARG A 156 -29.24 1.16 -9.98
CA ARG A 156 -30.38 1.18 -10.90
C ARG A 156 -31.36 2.31 -10.58
N THR A 157 -31.58 2.56 -9.29
CA THR A 157 -32.57 3.52 -8.80
C THR A 157 -32.10 4.97 -8.92
N TYR A 158 -30.87 5.25 -8.50
CA TYR A 158 -30.34 6.61 -8.42
C TYR A 158 -29.43 6.93 -9.60
N LYS A 159 -29.76 8.01 -10.34
CA LYS A 159 -28.97 8.49 -11.48
C LYS A 159 -27.88 9.50 -11.09
N GLY A 160 -28.17 10.37 -10.12
CA GLY A 160 -27.26 11.45 -9.71
C GLY A 160 -26.11 11.01 -8.80
N LYS A 161 -26.21 9.81 -8.23
CA LYS A 161 -25.19 9.20 -7.37
C LYS A 161 -24.99 7.75 -7.75
N LYS A 162 -23.75 7.28 -7.67
CA LYS A 162 -23.40 5.87 -7.86
C LYS A 162 -22.59 5.36 -6.68
N ARG A 163 -22.77 4.10 -6.37
CA ARG A 163 -21.94 3.38 -5.42
C ARG A 163 -21.03 2.41 -6.15
N GLY A 164 -19.84 2.22 -5.61
CA GLY A 164 -18.89 1.23 -6.07
C GLY A 164 -18.30 0.48 -4.90
N ILE A 165 -17.94 -0.77 -5.12
CA ILE A 165 -17.33 -1.63 -4.11
C ILE A 165 -16.16 -2.38 -4.74
N SER A 166 -15.04 -2.46 -4.03
CA SER A 166 -13.87 -3.21 -4.49
C SER A 166 -13.30 -4.09 -3.39
N LEU A 167 -12.62 -5.16 -3.80
CA LEU A 167 -11.88 -6.06 -2.92
C LEU A 167 -10.46 -6.19 -3.45
N ILE A 168 -9.48 -5.76 -2.64
CA ILE A 168 -8.07 -5.76 -3.02
C ILE A 168 -7.27 -6.62 -2.03
N PRO A 169 -6.58 -7.68 -2.48
CA PRO A 169 -5.62 -8.41 -1.67
C PRO A 169 -4.24 -7.72 -1.69
N THR A 170 -3.43 -7.99 -0.67
CA THR A 170 -2.04 -7.54 -0.61
C THR A 170 -1.13 -8.61 -0.02
N ARG A 171 0.11 -8.67 -0.53
CA ARG A 171 1.24 -9.31 0.15
C ARG A 171 2.36 -8.28 0.27
N PHE A 172 3.05 -8.27 1.39
CA PHE A 172 4.15 -7.37 1.66
C PHE A 172 5.33 -8.15 2.26
N GLY A 173 6.47 -8.13 1.57
CA GLY A 173 7.68 -8.80 2.01
C GLY A 173 8.47 -7.96 3.01
N LEU A 174 9.02 -8.61 4.03
CA LEU A 174 9.66 -7.93 5.16
C LEU A 174 11.14 -8.31 5.25
N SER A 175 12.02 -7.38 4.88
CA SER A 175 13.48 -7.39 5.03
C SER A 175 14.09 -6.14 4.38
N LEU A 176 15.37 -5.87 4.65
CA LEU A 176 16.20 -4.98 3.82
C LEU A 176 16.93 -5.82 2.77
N SER A 177 16.19 -6.26 1.75
CA SER A 177 16.60 -7.34 0.83
C SER A 177 17.86 -7.04 0.02
N THR A 178 18.01 -5.82 -0.49
CA THR A 178 19.15 -5.40 -1.32
C THR A 178 20.33 -4.87 -0.50
N ALA A 179 20.12 -4.67 0.80
CA ALA A 179 21.12 -4.19 1.75
C ALA A 179 21.16 -5.12 2.97
N VAL A 180 21.56 -6.38 2.74
CA VAL A 180 21.50 -7.47 3.75
C VAL A 180 22.19 -7.07 5.06
N HIS A 181 23.30 -6.34 4.98
CA HIS A 181 24.05 -5.83 6.12
C HIS A 181 23.24 -4.89 7.03
N LEU A 182 22.13 -4.32 6.57
CA LEU A 182 21.24 -3.50 7.39
C LEU A 182 20.23 -4.33 8.20
N ASN A 183 20.10 -5.65 7.96
CA ASN A 183 19.30 -6.54 8.80
C ASN A 183 20.06 -6.93 10.08
N GLN A 184 20.55 -5.91 10.80
CA GLN A 184 21.21 -6.02 12.09
C GLN A 184 20.55 -5.04 13.07
N ALA A 185 20.59 -5.38 14.35
CA ALA A 185 20.05 -4.57 15.43
C ALA A 185 20.83 -4.83 16.71
N GLY A 186 21.03 -3.78 17.51
CA GLY A 186 21.68 -3.83 18.81
C GLY A 186 20.80 -3.24 19.91
N ALA A 187 21.03 -3.70 21.14
CA ALA A 187 20.40 -3.20 22.35
C ALA A 187 21.40 -3.22 23.53
N LEU A 188 21.19 -2.32 24.48
CA LEU A 188 21.94 -2.20 25.73
C LEU A 188 20.95 -2.20 26.89
N VAL A 189 21.17 -3.05 27.89
CA VAL A 189 20.31 -3.19 29.06
C VAL A 189 21.13 -2.96 30.32
N HIS A 190 20.66 -2.04 31.16
CA HIS A 190 21.20 -1.78 32.49
C HIS A 190 20.18 -2.16 33.56
N ILE A 191 20.60 -2.92 34.56
CA ILE A 191 19.82 -3.20 35.76
C ILE A 191 20.50 -2.47 36.91
N TYR A 192 19.80 -1.52 37.51
CA TYR A 192 20.32 -0.73 38.63
C TYR A 192 20.14 -1.48 39.96
N ASN A 193 20.85 -1.02 40.99
CA ASN A 193 20.81 -1.64 42.32
C ASN A 193 19.44 -1.57 43.00
N ASP A 194 18.57 -0.64 42.58
CA ASP A 194 17.19 -0.53 43.06
C ASP A 194 16.22 -1.47 42.32
N GLY A 195 16.73 -2.25 41.34
CA GLY A 195 15.95 -3.17 40.53
C GLY A 195 15.33 -2.55 39.27
N SER A 196 15.44 -1.24 39.08
CA SER A 196 14.97 -0.59 37.85
C SER A 196 15.82 -0.99 36.64
N VAL A 197 15.18 -1.11 35.47
CA VAL A 197 15.82 -1.53 34.23
C VAL A 197 15.77 -0.41 33.20
N LEU A 198 16.92 0.01 32.69
CA LEU A 198 17.03 0.92 31.55
C LEU A 198 17.40 0.14 30.29
N LEU A 199 16.50 0.20 29.30
CA LEU A 199 16.65 -0.42 27.99
C LEU A 199 16.92 0.67 26.94
N ALA A 200 18.06 0.55 26.24
CA ALA A 200 18.38 1.33 25.05
C ALA A 200 18.49 0.40 23.83
N HIS A 201 18.05 0.87 22.66
CA HIS A 201 18.13 0.11 21.42
C HIS A 201 18.28 1.03 20.21
N GLY A 202 18.74 0.49 19.09
CA GLY A 202 19.01 1.28 17.89
C GLY A 202 17.79 1.84 17.14
N GLY A 203 16.60 1.30 17.39
CA GLY A 203 15.37 1.77 16.75
C GLY A 203 14.85 3.08 17.37
N THR A 204 14.22 3.94 16.56
CA THR A 204 13.69 5.26 16.93
C THR A 204 12.16 5.27 17.02
N GLU A 205 11.60 5.86 18.06
CA GLU A 205 10.15 6.08 18.18
C GLU A 205 9.68 7.23 17.28
N MET A 206 8.66 6.96 16.47
CA MET A 206 8.03 7.91 15.55
C MET A 206 6.49 7.79 15.57
N GLY A 207 5.93 7.25 16.67
CA GLY A 207 4.49 7.05 16.89
C GLY A 207 4.01 5.63 16.61
N GLN A 208 4.91 4.73 16.20
CA GLN A 208 4.62 3.31 15.95
C GLN A 208 4.63 2.45 17.22
N GLY A 209 4.97 3.02 18.37
CA GLY A 209 4.98 2.35 19.66
C GLY A 209 6.08 1.29 19.77
N LEU A 210 7.23 1.55 19.15
CA LEU A 210 8.40 0.68 19.21
C LEU A 210 8.92 0.56 20.64
N TYR A 211 9.08 1.69 21.35
CA TYR A 211 9.61 1.66 22.72
C TYR A 211 8.70 0.86 23.65
N ALA A 212 7.38 1.05 23.51
CA ALA A 212 6.40 0.29 24.28
C ALA A 212 6.53 -1.22 24.03
N LYS A 213 6.64 -1.64 22.76
CA LYS A 213 6.83 -3.05 22.40
C LYS A 213 8.14 -3.62 22.94
N MET A 214 9.23 -2.85 22.90
CA MET A 214 10.52 -3.29 23.42
C MET A 214 10.50 -3.46 24.94
N CYS A 215 9.82 -2.56 25.68
CA CYS A 215 9.60 -2.73 27.11
C CYS A 215 8.73 -3.97 27.41
N GLN A 216 7.69 -4.23 26.62
CA GLN A 216 6.86 -5.43 26.75
C GLN A 216 7.65 -6.74 26.54
N ILE A 217 8.55 -6.74 25.55
CA ILE A 217 9.46 -7.88 25.30
C ILE A 217 10.41 -8.04 26.48
N ALA A 218 11.08 -6.96 26.90
CA ALA A 218 12.03 -7.03 28.02
C ALA A 218 11.35 -7.49 29.32
N ALA A 219 10.12 -7.05 29.59
CA ALA A 219 9.35 -7.48 30.76
C ALA A 219 9.08 -8.98 30.75
N LEU A 220 8.70 -9.52 29.59
CA LEU A 220 8.47 -10.95 29.44
C LEU A 220 9.75 -11.76 29.59
N GLU A 221 10.82 -11.38 28.88
CA GLU A 221 12.09 -12.12 28.87
C GLU A 221 12.81 -12.07 30.22
N LEU A 222 12.74 -10.95 30.94
CA LEU A 222 13.27 -10.82 32.30
C LEU A 222 12.35 -11.39 33.37
N ASN A 223 11.12 -11.77 33.01
CA ASN A 223 10.05 -12.12 33.95
C ASN A 223 9.92 -11.08 35.08
N TYR A 224 9.80 -9.80 34.68
CA TYR A 224 9.82 -8.65 35.59
C TYR A 224 8.66 -7.68 35.28
N PRO A 225 8.18 -6.91 36.27
CA PRO A 225 7.09 -5.96 36.04
C PRO A 225 7.43 -4.90 34.98
N LEU A 226 6.47 -4.63 34.09
CA LEU A 226 6.65 -3.68 32.98
C LEU A 226 6.92 -2.25 33.46
N ASP A 227 6.34 -1.86 34.60
CA ASP A 227 6.51 -0.53 35.22
C ASP A 227 7.91 -0.30 35.79
N ALA A 228 8.71 -1.36 35.94
CA ALA A 228 10.11 -1.26 36.35
C ALA A 228 11.09 -1.19 35.17
N ILE A 229 10.59 -1.26 33.93
CA ILE A 229 11.40 -1.18 32.71
C ILE A 229 11.15 0.14 31.99
N PHE A 230 12.22 0.84 31.66
CA PHE A 230 12.17 2.16 31.04
C PHE A 230 13.09 2.25 29.81
N THR A 231 12.63 2.95 28.78
CA THR A 231 13.44 3.35 27.62
C THR A 231 13.45 4.87 27.52
N SER A 232 14.64 5.47 27.53
CA SER A 232 14.80 6.93 27.49
C SER A 232 14.79 7.45 26.05
N GLU A 233 15.80 7.10 25.28
CA GLU A 233 16.04 7.65 23.94
C GLU A 233 16.88 6.67 23.09
N THR A 234 16.98 6.98 21.80
CA THR A 234 17.94 6.35 20.88
C THR A 234 19.16 7.26 20.77
N SER A 235 20.34 6.76 21.12
CA SER A 235 21.58 7.54 21.03
C SER A 235 22.77 6.71 20.56
N SER A 236 23.58 7.29 19.66
CA SER A 236 24.74 6.64 19.06
C SER A 236 25.87 6.34 20.05
N ASN A 237 25.87 6.96 21.24
CA ASN A 237 26.80 6.63 22.32
C ASN A 237 26.41 5.37 23.11
N THR A 238 25.14 4.94 23.06
CA THR A 238 24.65 3.74 23.75
C THR A 238 24.63 2.54 22.82
N VAL A 239 24.12 2.72 21.59
CA VAL A 239 24.05 1.68 20.57
C VAL A 239 24.64 2.23 19.29
N ALA A 240 25.84 1.76 18.93
CA ALA A 240 26.56 2.19 17.74
C ALA A 240 26.12 1.42 16.47
N ASN A 241 26.38 2.01 15.30
CA ASN A 241 26.22 1.38 13.97
C ASN A 241 24.80 0.85 13.69
N THR A 242 23.79 1.56 14.15
CA THR A 242 22.39 1.18 14.01
C THR A 242 21.90 1.35 12.57
N SER A 243 21.17 0.37 12.05
CA SER A 243 20.40 0.53 10.81
C SER A 243 19.30 1.60 10.97
N PRO A 244 18.84 2.24 9.88
CA PRO A 244 17.70 3.15 9.96
C PRO A 244 16.44 2.39 10.42
N THR A 245 15.56 3.05 11.16
CA THR A 245 14.27 2.47 11.57
C THR A 245 13.32 2.45 10.38
N ALA A 246 13.41 1.39 9.57
CA ALA A 246 12.69 1.21 8.30
C ALA A 246 12.43 -0.28 7.99
N ALA A 247 11.76 -0.55 6.86
CA ALA A 247 11.53 -1.90 6.28
C ALA A 247 10.78 -2.91 7.18
N SER A 248 10.22 -2.45 8.30
CA SER A 248 9.36 -3.23 9.18
C SER A 248 9.98 -4.58 9.62
N SER A 249 11.31 -4.69 9.72
CA SER A 249 12.06 -5.94 9.86
C SER A 249 12.74 -6.14 11.24
N GLY A 250 13.23 -7.37 11.48
CA GLY A 250 14.05 -7.80 12.64
C GLY A 250 15.10 -8.84 12.20
N ASN A 251 16.07 -9.21 13.06
CA ASN A 251 17.29 -9.97 12.72
C ASN A 251 17.08 -11.47 12.35
N TYR A 252 17.85 -11.97 11.36
CA TYR A 252 18.01 -13.42 11.02
C TYR A 252 19.37 -13.74 10.37
N VAL A 253 19.75 -15.03 10.28
CA VAL A 253 21.05 -15.55 9.76
C VAL A 253 20.86 -16.56 8.59
N ASP A 254 21.85 -16.59 7.68
CA ASP A 254 22.01 -17.14 6.29
C ASP A 254 21.48 -18.54 5.84
N PRO A 255 21.37 -18.79 4.50
CA PRO A 255 21.30 -17.79 3.42
C PRO A 255 19.88 -17.22 3.35
N LEU A 256 19.80 -15.90 3.26
CA LEU A 256 18.54 -15.19 3.46
C LEU A 256 17.73 -15.13 2.15
N PRO A 257 16.43 -15.51 2.18
CA PRO A 257 15.53 -15.24 1.06
C PRO A 257 15.38 -13.73 0.83
N MET A 258 14.91 -13.32 -0.37
CA MET A 258 14.65 -11.90 -0.68
C MET A 258 13.84 -11.22 0.44
N HIS A 259 12.80 -11.89 0.95
CA HIS A 259 12.04 -11.46 2.13
C HIS A 259 12.04 -12.54 3.20
N PHE A 260 12.18 -12.18 4.48
CA PHE A 260 12.18 -13.17 5.58
C PHE A 260 10.82 -13.87 5.71
N TYR A 261 9.75 -13.12 5.53
CA TYR A 261 8.38 -13.59 5.48
C TYR A 261 7.51 -12.55 4.77
N PHE A 262 6.27 -12.93 4.46
CA PHE A 262 5.28 -12.03 3.89
C PHE A 262 4.16 -11.76 4.88
N MET A 263 3.87 -10.48 5.10
CA MET A 263 2.59 -10.05 5.61
C MET A 263 1.55 -10.14 4.50
N GLN A 264 0.32 -10.52 4.86
CA GLN A 264 -0.77 -10.72 3.92
C GLN A 264 -2.01 -10.01 4.44
N GLY A 265 -2.87 -9.57 3.54
CA GLY A 265 -4.10 -8.90 3.92
C GLY A 265 -5.06 -8.73 2.76
N ALA A 266 -6.26 -8.25 3.07
CA ALA A 266 -7.21 -7.77 2.07
C ALA A 266 -8.06 -6.65 2.67
N ALA A 267 -8.56 -5.78 1.80
CA ALA A 267 -9.56 -4.77 2.15
C ALA A 267 -10.72 -4.79 1.18
N ILE A 268 -11.91 -4.56 1.72
CA ILE A 268 -13.14 -4.27 0.98
C ILE A 268 -13.50 -2.83 1.27
N SER A 269 -13.65 -2.01 0.24
CA SER A 269 -14.10 -0.62 0.40
C SER A 269 -15.32 -0.36 -0.47
N GLU A 270 -16.31 0.30 0.11
CA GLU A 270 -17.50 0.81 -0.57
C GLU A 270 -17.53 2.33 -0.51
N VAL A 271 -17.84 2.95 -1.63
CA VAL A 271 -17.90 4.40 -1.79
C VAL A 271 -19.23 4.81 -2.38
N GLU A 272 -19.67 6.02 -2.06
CA GLU A 272 -20.75 6.71 -2.75
C GLU A 272 -20.16 7.94 -3.45
N LEU A 273 -20.35 8.05 -4.76
CA LEU A 273 -19.87 9.10 -5.63
C LEU A 273 -21.04 9.96 -6.12
N ASP A 274 -20.92 11.27 -5.95
CA ASP A 274 -21.80 12.23 -6.61
C ASP A 274 -21.36 12.44 -8.06
N MET A 275 -22.25 12.18 -9.01
CA MET A 275 -21.92 12.20 -10.44
C MET A 275 -21.75 13.62 -11.01
N LEU A 276 -22.28 14.64 -10.33
CA LEU A 276 -22.24 16.02 -10.79
C LEU A 276 -21.04 16.79 -10.25
N THR A 277 -20.69 16.57 -8.97
CA THR A 277 -19.60 17.28 -8.29
C THR A 277 -18.33 16.44 -8.16
N SER A 278 -18.45 15.11 -8.27
CA SER A 278 -17.38 14.14 -7.99
C SER A 278 -16.83 14.16 -6.57
N SER A 279 -17.57 14.79 -5.65
CA SER A 279 -17.40 14.52 -4.22
C SER A 279 -17.79 13.08 -3.93
N HIS A 280 -17.05 12.42 -3.05
CA HIS A 280 -17.33 11.06 -2.65
C HIS A 280 -17.23 10.88 -1.14
N THR A 281 -17.83 9.81 -0.65
CA THR A 281 -17.76 9.40 0.76
C THR A 281 -17.40 7.93 0.83
N GLY A 282 -16.42 7.58 1.67
CA GLY A 282 -16.17 6.18 2.05
C GLY A 282 -17.30 5.71 2.95
N VAL A 283 -18.19 4.86 2.44
CA VAL A 283 -19.36 4.37 3.18
C VAL A 283 -18.91 3.37 4.24
N CYS A 284 -18.11 2.39 3.82
CA CYS A 284 -17.61 1.35 4.70
C CYS A 284 -16.32 0.75 4.16
N THR A 285 -15.36 0.52 5.05
CA THR A 285 -14.16 -0.25 4.77
C THR A 285 -13.98 -1.36 5.79
N ASP A 286 -13.77 -2.57 5.30
CA ASP A 286 -13.44 -3.76 6.09
C ASP A 286 -12.03 -4.23 5.72
N ILE A 287 -11.15 -4.36 6.70
CA ILE A 287 -9.76 -4.80 6.52
C ILE A 287 -9.52 -6.06 7.33
N LYS A 288 -8.82 -7.04 6.73
CA LYS A 288 -8.28 -8.18 7.48
C LYS A 288 -6.80 -8.39 7.17
N MET A 289 -5.97 -8.40 8.22
CA MET A 289 -4.52 -8.55 8.11
C MET A 289 -4.02 -9.81 8.84
N ASP A 290 -3.07 -10.50 8.24
CA ASP A 290 -2.23 -11.51 8.90
C ASP A 290 -1.05 -10.82 9.60
N ALA A 291 -1.23 -10.51 10.87
CA ALA A 291 -0.20 -9.89 11.72
C ALA A 291 0.60 -10.90 12.57
N GLY A 292 0.45 -12.21 12.31
CA GLY A 292 0.98 -13.23 13.22
C GLY A 292 0.37 -13.15 14.62
N LEU A 293 1.12 -13.61 15.62
CA LEU A 293 0.84 -13.36 17.02
C LEU A 293 1.27 -11.95 17.39
N SER A 294 0.32 -11.02 17.37
CA SER A 294 0.56 -9.61 17.63
C SER A 294 1.07 -9.35 19.05
N ILE A 295 2.28 -8.77 19.18
CA ILE A 295 2.85 -8.32 20.47
C ILE A 295 1.92 -7.33 21.17
N ASN A 296 1.38 -6.37 20.42
CA ASN A 296 0.47 -5.36 20.94
C ASN A 296 -0.65 -5.09 19.92
N PRO A 297 -1.83 -5.71 20.11
CA PRO A 297 -2.96 -5.57 19.18
C PRO A 297 -3.45 -4.12 19.02
N ALA A 298 -3.42 -3.30 20.08
CA ALA A 298 -3.86 -1.91 20.02
C ALA A 298 -2.94 -1.06 19.13
N ILE A 299 -1.63 -1.22 19.27
CA ILE A 299 -0.64 -0.56 18.40
C ILE A 299 -0.82 -1.05 16.96
N ASN A 300 -1.00 -2.36 16.75
CA ASN A 300 -1.17 -2.91 15.41
C ASN A 300 -2.46 -2.40 14.74
N TYR A 301 -3.57 -2.28 15.48
CA TYR A 301 -4.80 -1.65 14.99
C TYR A 301 -4.54 -0.22 14.51
N GLY A 302 -3.87 0.60 15.34
CA GLY A 302 -3.55 1.98 14.99
C GLY A 302 -2.65 2.09 13.74
N GLN A 303 -1.67 1.19 13.60
CA GLN A 303 -0.81 1.12 12.41
C GLN A 303 -1.59 0.76 11.15
N ILE A 304 -2.51 -0.20 11.23
CA ILE A 304 -3.38 -0.60 10.10
C ILE A 304 -4.27 0.56 9.67
N ALA A 305 -4.98 1.18 10.61
CA ALA A 305 -5.87 2.30 10.31
C ALA A 305 -5.09 3.48 9.71
N GLY A 306 -3.97 3.87 10.33
CA GLY A 306 -3.15 4.99 9.85
C GLY A 306 -2.50 4.72 8.48
N ALA A 307 -2.01 3.51 8.24
CA ALA A 307 -1.47 3.13 6.92
C ALA A 307 -2.55 3.18 5.85
N PHE A 308 -3.72 2.59 6.12
CA PHE A 308 -4.83 2.57 5.17
C PHE A 308 -5.26 3.98 4.78
N VAL A 309 -5.49 4.88 5.75
CA VAL A 309 -5.90 6.26 5.48
C VAL A 309 -4.83 7.02 4.70
N GLN A 310 -3.54 6.83 5.04
CA GLN A 310 -2.43 7.40 4.26
C GLN A 310 -2.40 6.88 2.81
N GLY A 311 -2.73 5.59 2.61
CA GLY A 311 -2.88 5.00 1.28
C GLY A 311 -4.09 5.55 0.53
N GLN A 312 -5.23 5.70 1.20
CA GLN A 312 -6.42 6.32 0.62
C GLN A 312 -6.07 7.73 0.13
N GLY A 313 -5.40 8.54 0.96
CA GLY A 313 -4.88 9.86 0.59
C GLY A 313 -4.07 9.83 -0.69
N LEU A 314 -3.07 8.95 -0.75
CA LEU A 314 -2.20 8.74 -1.92
C LEU A 314 -2.96 8.44 -3.22
N PHE A 315 -4.08 7.71 -3.16
CA PHE A 315 -4.80 7.26 -4.36
C PHE A 315 -6.03 8.13 -4.71
N THR A 316 -6.50 9.00 -3.82
CA THR A 316 -7.75 9.76 -4.05
C THR A 316 -7.64 11.28 -3.93
N MET A 317 -6.65 11.84 -3.23
CA MET A 317 -6.64 13.30 -2.97
C MET A 317 -5.27 13.97 -2.86
N GLU A 318 -4.22 13.26 -2.46
CA GLU A 318 -2.89 13.83 -2.29
C GLU A 318 -2.20 14.03 -3.65
N GLU A 319 -2.23 15.25 -4.16
CA GLU A 319 -1.66 15.59 -5.46
C GLU A 319 -0.52 16.60 -5.34
N THR A 320 0.60 16.30 -6.00
CA THR A 320 1.76 17.19 -6.09
C THR A 320 1.76 17.88 -7.45
N LEU A 321 1.49 19.19 -7.45
CA LEU A 321 1.40 19.99 -8.66
C LEU A 321 2.61 20.90 -8.82
N TRP A 322 3.09 21.04 -10.06
CA TRP A 322 4.27 21.83 -10.39
C TRP A 322 3.90 22.96 -11.34
N GLN A 323 4.59 24.09 -11.19
CA GLN A 323 4.58 25.16 -12.17
C GLN A 323 5.50 24.82 -13.34
N LYS A 324 5.31 25.51 -14.48
CA LYS A 324 6.11 25.31 -15.71
C LYS A 324 7.61 25.59 -15.53
N ASN A 325 7.99 26.36 -14.53
CA ASN A 325 9.38 26.64 -14.16
C ASN A 325 9.96 25.59 -13.18
N CYS A 326 9.31 24.43 -13.04
CA CYS A 326 9.67 23.36 -12.10
C CYS A 326 9.58 23.74 -10.62
N GLU A 327 8.89 24.84 -10.29
CA GLU A 327 8.59 25.16 -8.91
C GLU A 327 7.39 24.37 -8.39
N LEU A 328 7.55 23.76 -7.22
CA LEU A 328 6.43 23.10 -6.53
C LEU A 328 5.34 24.11 -6.19
N PHE A 329 4.10 23.86 -6.59
CA PHE A 329 2.93 24.70 -6.26
C PHE A 329 2.32 24.31 -4.90
N THR A 330 2.25 23.01 -4.62
CA THR A 330 1.62 22.45 -3.43
C THR A 330 2.58 22.46 -2.22
N ARG A 331 2.81 23.65 -1.65
CA ARG A 331 3.82 23.88 -0.57
C ARG A 331 3.27 23.85 0.87
N GLY A 332 2.01 23.50 1.08
CA GLY A 332 1.42 23.45 2.42
C GLY A 332 -0.04 23.02 2.43
N PRO A 333 -0.68 22.92 3.62
CA PRO A 333 -2.03 22.36 3.78
C PRO A 333 -3.11 23.16 3.05
N GLY A 334 -2.83 24.40 2.64
CA GLY A 334 -3.72 25.20 1.80
C GLY A 334 -3.91 24.58 0.41
N THR A 335 -2.86 23.98 -0.16
CA THR A 335 -2.82 23.48 -1.55
C THR A 335 -2.50 21.99 -1.67
N TYR A 336 -1.93 21.36 -0.63
CA TYR A 336 -1.74 19.91 -0.53
C TYR A 336 -2.70 19.35 0.52
N LYS A 337 -3.63 18.48 0.12
CA LYS A 337 -4.70 17.99 0.99
C LYS A 337 -4.44 16.54 1.38
N ILE A 338 -4.11 16.34 2.66
CA ILE A 338 -4.13 15.02 3.29
C ILE A 338 -5.57 14.68 3.74
N PRO A 339 -5.90 13.39 3.95
CA PRO A 339 -7.18 12.99 4.51
C PRO A 339 -7.45 13.68 5.86
N GLY A 340 -8.60 14.33 5.96
CA GLY A 340 -9.16 14.86 7.20
C GLY A 340 -10.16 13.90 7.84
N PHE A 341 -10.77 14.35 8.95
CA PHE A 341 -11.77 13.55 9.69
C PHE A 341 -13.01 13.16 8.88
N ALA A 342 -13.38 13.96 7.88
CA ALA A 342 -14.54 13.68 7.03
C ALA A 342 -14.23 12.67 5.92
N ASP A 343 -12.95 12.45 5.61
CA ASP A 343 -12.53 11.62 4.48
C ASP A 343 -12.40 10.14 4.86
N ILE A 344 -12.29 9.82 6.16
CA ILE A 344 -12.20 8.42 6.62
C ILE A 344 -13.51 7.66 6.33
N PRO A 345 -13.47 6.32 6.17
CA PRO A 345 -14.67 5.51 6.04
C PRO A 345 -15.62 5.70 7.23
N GLN A 346 -16.92 5.88 6.96
CA GLN A 346 -17.92 6.10 8.01
C GLN A 346 -18.08 4.89 8.93
N VAL A 347 -17.99 3.69 8.34
CA VAL A 347 -17.81 2.44 9.07
C VAL A 347 -16.41 1.92 8.75
N PHE A 348 -15.58 1.73 9.78
CA PHE A 348 -14.20 1.30 9.59
C PHE A 348 -13.87 0.10 10.49
N ASN A 349 -13.88 -1.10 9.89
CA ASN A 349 -13.67 -2.36 10.58
C ASN A 349 -12.26 -2.89 10.28
N VAL A 350 -11.49 -3.18 11.33
CA VAL A 350 -10.17 -3.81 11.20
C VAL A 350 -10.15 -5.12 11.98
N GLY A 351 -9.93 -6.21 11.28
CA GLY A 351 -9.77 -7.56 11.82
C GLY A 351 -8.36 -8.09 11.65
N LEU A 352 -7.95 -8.96 12.57
CA LEU A 352 -6.76 -9.79 12.40
C LEU A 352 -7.18 -11.21 12.01
N LEU A 353 -6.36 -11.87 11.20
CA LEU A 353 -6.58 -13.27 10.80
C LEU A 353 -6.59 -14.17 12.04
N LYS A 354 -7.59 -15.05 12.12
CA LYS A 354 -7.74 -16.04 13.20
C LYS A 354 -7.82 -17.45 12.61
N GLY A 355 -7.51 -18.45 13.43
CA GLY A 355 -7.67 -19.87 13.08
C GLY A 355 -6.53 -20.46 12.26
N VAL A 356 -5.38 -19.78 12.18
CA VAL A 356 -4.17 -20.27 11.51
C VAL A 356 -3.04 -20.48 12.52
N LYS A 357 -2.09 -21.35 12.19
CA LYS A 357 -0.86 -21.57 12.98
C LYS A 357 0.34 -21.16 12.15
N TRP A 358 1.15 -20.25 12.67
CA TRP A 358 2.37 -19.76 12.00
C TRP A 358 3.59 -20.61 12.34
N ALA A 359 3.54 -21.91 12.03
CA ALA A 359 4.55 -22.87 12.48
C ALA A 359 5.96 -22.61 11.92
N LYS A 360 6.06 -21.97 10.74
CA LYS A 360 7.32 -21.65 10.08
C LYS A 360 7.82 -20.24 10.36
N LEU A 361 7.01 -19.40 11.02
CA LEU A 361 7.35 -18.01 11.29
C LEU A 361 8.32 -17.90 12.47
N ARG A 362 9.55 -17.48 12.16
CA ARG A 362 10.68 -17.45 13.11
C ARG A 362 10.84 -16.11 13.85
N SER A 363 9.87 -15.22 13.75
CA SER A 363 9.96 -13.88 14.33
C SER A 363 9.75 -13.91 15.84
N ILE A 364 10.14 -12.83 16.50
CA ILE A 364 9.93 -12.68 17.92
C ILE A 364 8.46 -12.91 18.26
N GLN A 365 8.22 -13.91 19.10
CA GLN A 365 6.89 -14.38 19.50
C GLN A 365 5.96 -14.70 18.32
N SER A 366 6.48 -15.09 17.16
CA SER A 366 5.73 -15.31 15.91
C SER A 366 4.88 -14.10 15.48
N SER A 367 5.37 -12.88 15.73
CA SER A 367 4.73 -11.62 15.31
C SER A 367 5.13 -11.17 13.89
N LYS A 368 4.30 -10.38 13.21
CA LYS A 368 4.66 -9.80 11.90
C LYS A 368 4.70 -8.27 11.95
N GLY A 369 5.68 -7.67 11.26
CA GLY A 369 5.82 -6.21 11.13
C GLY A 369 4.69 -5.59 10.32
N ILE A 370 3.88 -4.71 10.93
CA ILE A 370 2.59 -4.21 10.39
C ILE A 370 2.65 -2.77 9.83
N GLY A 371 3.79 -2.09 9.96
CA GLY A 371 3.89 -0.65 9.71
C GLY A 371 3.47 -0.28 8.29
N GLU A 372 4.12 -0.85 7.29
CA GLU A 372 3.94 -0.51 5.87
C GLU A 372 2.86 -1.30 5.11
N PRO A 373 2.68 -2.61 5.33
CA PRO A 373 1.83 -3.47 4.50
C PRO A 373 0.39 -2.99 4.26
N PRO A 374 -0.33 -2.39 5.24
CA PRO A 374 -1.72 -1.97 5.03
C PRO A 374 -1.87 -0.73 4.13
N LEU A 375 -0.78 -0.04 3.78
CA LEU A 375 -0.89 1.22 3.03
C LEU A 375 -1.47 1.00 1.63
N PHE A 376 -1.07 -0.08 0.94
CA PHE A 376 -1.61 -0.37 -0.38
C PHE A 376 -3.11 -0.66 -0.36
N LEU A 377 -3.66 -1.14 0.76
CA LEU A 377 -5.08 -1.44 0.87
C LEU A 377 -5.97 -0.20 0.70
N GLY A 378 -5.43 1.02 0.91
CA GLY A 378 -6.11 2.26 0.58
C GLY A 378 -6.50 2.38 -0.91
N ALA A 379 -5.82 1.67 -1.81
CA ALA A 379 -6.17 1.59 -3.23
C ALA A 379 -7.56 0.99 -3.47
N SER A 380 -8.09 0.22 -2.51
CA SER A 380 -9.47 -0.29 -2.59
C SER A 380 -10.51 0.85 -2.71
N VAL A 381 -10.25 2.04 -2.15
CA VAL A 381 -11.12 3.19 -2.32
C VAL A 381 -11.09 3.70 -3.76
N LEU A 382 -9.90 3.80 -4.36
CA LEU A 382 -9.74 4.16 -5.78
C LEU A 382 -10.47 3.19 -6.71
N PHE A 383 -10.25 1.88 -6.54
CA PHE A 383 -10.93 0.88 -7.38
C PHE A 383 -12.44 0.87 -7.14
N ALA A 384 -12.91 1.14 -5.92
CA ALA A 384 -14.35 1.29 -5.66
C ALA A 384 -14.91 2.53 -6.37
N LEU A 385 -14.17 3.64 -6.40
CA LEU A 385 -14.55 4.83 -7.17
C LEU A 385 -14.62 4.55 -8.67
N GLN A 386 -13.66 3.79 -9.22
CA GLN A 386 -13.69 3.37 -10.62
C GLN A 386 -14.94 2.55 -10.93
N GLU A 387 -15.30 1.58 -10.07
CA GLU A 387 -16.53 0.79 -10.22
C GLU A 387 -17.80 1.68 -10.14
N ALA A 388 -17.80 2.71 -9.29
CA ALA A 388 -18.91 3.67 -9.24
C ALA A 388 -19.07 4.45 -10.57
N VAL A 389 -17.96 4.85 -11.21
CA VAL A 389 -18.02 5.52 -12.52
C VAL A 389 -18.42 4.54 -13.63
N LYS A 390 -17.93 3.29 -13.59
CA LYS A 390 -18.36 2.22 -14.52
C LYS A 390 -19.87 1.92 -14.38
N ALA A 391 -20.43 2.01 -13.19
CA ALA A 391 -21.88 1.89 -13.00
C ALA A 391 -22.68 3.02 -13.69
N ALA A 392 -22.04 4.13 -14.08
CA ALA A 392 -22.62 5.18 -14.89
C ALA A 392 -22.25 5.10 -16.39
N ARG A 393 -21.21 4.33 -16.78
CA ARG A 393 -20.67 4.27 -18.15
C ARG A 393 -20.07 2.91 -18.49
N GLU A 394 -20.18 2.48 -19.74
CA GLU A 394 -19.62 1.20 -20.20
C GLU A 394 -18.08 1.11 -20.20
N SER A 395 -17.31 2.21 -20.24
CA SER A 395 -15.84 2.14 -20.13
C SER A 395 -15.20 3.38 -19.51
N VAL A 396 -14.21 3.17 -18.63
CA VAL A 396 -13.43 4.22 -17.97
C VAL A 396 -12.02 3.69 -17.70
N ALA A 397 -11.00 4.41 -18.19
CA ALA A 397 -9.63 4.28 -17.71
C ALA A 397 -9.32 5.52 -16.85
N LEU A 398 -8.98 5.31 -15.58
CA LEU A 398 -8.57 6.34 -14.62
C LEU A 398 -7.14 6.04 -14.18
N ASP A 399 -6.27 7.05 -14.22
CA ASP A 399 -4.93 6.98 -13.63
C ASP A 399 -5.00 6.87 -12.10
N SER A 400 -3.83 6.69 -11.45
CA SER A 400 -3.67 6.35 -10.01
C SER A 400 -4.27 7.34 -9.02
N LEU A 401 -4.68 8.51 -9.47
CA LEU A 401 -5.25 9.56 -8.65
C LEU A 401 -6.70 9.79 -9.08
N ALA A 402 -7.65 9.42 -8.21
CA ALA A 402 -9.07 9.74 -8.37
C ALA A 402 -9.43 11.08 -7.73
N THR A 403 -8.69 12.15 -8.06
CA THR A 403 -9.06 13.50 -7.63
C THR A 403 -10.45 13.87 -8.16
N ALA A 404 -11.15 14.78 -7.48
CA ALA A 404 -12.48 15.22 -7.91
C ALA A 404 -12.49 15.70 -9.38
N GLU A 405 -11.42 16.35 -9.84
CA GLU A 405 -11.26 16.75 -11.24
C GLU A 405 -11.23 15.53 -12.18
N ARG A 406 -10.31 14.59 -11.95
CA ARG A 406 -10.15 13.40 -12.81
C ARG A 406 -11.41 12.54 -12.81
N MET A 407 -12.03 12.39 -11.64
CA MET A 407 -13.31 11.70 -11.49
C MET A 407 -14.42 12.41 -12.27
N ARG A 408 -14.50 13.74 -12.22
CA ARG A 408 -15.53 14.50 -12.92
C ARG A 408 -15.41 14.36 -14.43
N VAL A 409 -14.19 14.42 -14.95
CA VAL A 409 -13.90 14.21 -16.36
C VAL A 409 -14.26 12.77 -16.78
N ALA A 410 -13.95 11.78 -15.93
CA ALA A 410 -14.26 10.38 -16.18
C ALA A 410 -15.77 10.08 -16.29
N VAL A 411 -16.64 10.84 -15.62
CA VAL A 411 -18.12 10.73 -15.78
C VAL A 411 -18.57 11.00 -17.22
N GLY A 412 -17.88 11.89 -17.97
CA GLY A 412 -18.12 12.22 -19.39
C GLY A 412 -19.58 12.27 -19.87
N ASP A 413 -20.43 12.83 -19.02
CA ASP A 413 -21.78 13.26 -19.33
C ASP A 413 -21.77 14.46 -20.31
N TRP A 414 -22.96 14.98 -20.61
CA TRP A 414 -23.12 16.09 -21.54
C TRP A 414 -22.42 17.38 -21.05
N ILE A 415 -22.33 17.61 -19.74
CA ILE A 415 -21.63 18.79 -19.17
C ILE A 415 -20.14 18.73 -19.51
N VAL A 416 -19.47 17.60 -19.30
CA VAL A 416 -18.04 17.44 -19.65
C VAL A 416 -17.81 17.58 -21.14
N ARG A 417 -18.74 17.07 -21.97
CA ARG A 417 -18.64 17.22 -23.43
C ARG A 417 -18.76 18.67 -23.87
N TRP A 418 -19.64 19.45 -23.24
CA TRP A 418 -19.78 20.88 -23.52
C TRP A 418 -18.61 21.72 -22.99
N ALA A 419 -18.02 21.29 -21.87
CA ALA A 419 -16.86 21.96 -21.26
C ALA A 419 -15.52 21.52 -21.87
N LYS A 420 -15.51 20.56 -22.80
CA LYS A 420 -14.27 20.05 -23.39
C LYS A 420 -13.55 21.16 -24.16
N VAL A 421 -12.32 21.44 -23.75
CA VAL A 421 -11.41 22.36 -24.45
C VAL A 421 -10.42 21.54 -25.27
N GLU A 422 -10.33 21.81 -26.57
CA GLU A 422 -9.30 21.24 -27.43
C GLU A 422 -8.02 22.05 -27.29
N VAL A 423 -6.94 21.38 -26.86
CA VAL A 423 -5.62 21.98 -26.71
C VAL A 423 -5.11 22.40 -28.09
N LYS A 424 -4.86 23.70 -28.28
CA LYS A 424 -4.28 24.21 -29.53
C LYS A 424 -2.76 24.04 -29.53
N GLU A 425 -2.17 24.08 -30.73
CA GLU A 425 -0.72 24.00 -30.90
C GLU A 425 -0.03 25.10 -30.08
N GLY A 426 0.88 24.70 -29.19
CA GLY A 426 1.61 25.60 -28.29
C GLY A 426 0.92 25.90 -26.96
N GLU A 427 -0.37 25.57 -26.78
CA GLU A 427 -1.03 25.66 -25.47
C GLU A 427 -0.52 24.58 -24.52
N LYS A 428 -0.23 24.98 -23.27
CA LYS A 428 0.24 24.08 -22.21
C LYS A 428 -0.57 24.33 -20.95
N GLY A 429 -0.94 23.26 -20.25
CA GLY A 429 -1.64 23.30 -18.97
C GLY A 429 -0.97 24.24 -17.97
N PHE A 430 -1.76 24.91 -17.12
CA PHE A 430 -1.25 25.88 -16.15
C PHE A 430 -0.30 25.22 -15.13
N LEU A 431 -0.69 24.05 -14.63
CA LEU A 431 0.12 23.17 -13.80
C LEU A 431 0.55 21.94 -14.61
N VAL A 432 1.66 21.34 -14.20
CA VAL A 432 2.26 20.16 -14.82
C VAL A 432 2.46 19.09 -13.74
N GLU A 433 2.26 17.84 -14.10
CA GLU A 433 2.59 16.70 -13.26
C GLU A 433 4.05 16.30 -13.46
N ALA A 434 4.70 15.78 -12.41
CA ALA A 434 6.13 15.45 -12.45
C ALA A 434 6.51 14.34 -13.45
N MET A 435 5.54 13.66 -14.06
CA MET A 435 5.70 12.50 -14.95
C MET A 435 5.04 12.70 -16.32
N ALA A 436 4.65 13.93 -16.67
CA ALA A 436 3.97 14.25 -17.93
C ALA A 436 4.94 14.34 -19.13
#